data_AF-A0A1Y2K5Q3-F1
#
_entry.id   AF-A0A1Y2K5Q3-F1
#
_cell.length_a   1.000
_cell.length_b   1.000
_cell.length_c   1.000
_cell.angle_alpha   90.00
_cell.angle_beta   90.00
_cell.angle_gamma   90.00
#
_symmetry.space_group_name_H-M   'P 1'
#
loop_
_entity.id
_entity.type
_entity.pdbx_description
1 polymer ?
#
loop_
_entity_poly.entity_id
_entity_poly.type
_entity_poly.pdbx_seq_one_letter_code
_entity_poly.pdbx_strand_id
1 'polypeptide(L)'
;MRKTLHMLLLGATLFVAACVTVNIYFPAPAMQEAAERIVQEVWGDDPAGGKSPEQGAKPDAKPGSGALLLRNMVVTAANWMIPSANAQSADINVSTAAIRAVKDRIHARADQLRPYLDRGVVGILANGDLVLRDPGSISLRERSIVERLVALENQDRAALYREIAQANGHPDWQGSIRDVFAQKWRGQARGGWWVQQDGMWLRK
;
A
#
# COMPACT_ATOMS: atom_id res chain seq x y z
N MET A 1 40.09 6.78 -38.67
CA MET A 1 38.81 7.48 -38.43
C MET A 1 37.68 6.53 -38.01
N ARG A 2 37.36 5.45 -38.74
CA ARG A 2 36.32 4.47 -38.31
C ARG A 2 36.62 3.81 -36.96
N LYS A 3 37.86 3.38 -36.69
CA LYS A 3 38.24 2.70 -35.43
C LYS A 3 38.12 3.59 -34.19
N THR A 4 38.51 4.85 -34.29
CA THR A 4 38.34 5.85 -33.22
C THR A 4 36.87 6.18 -32.97
N LEU A 5 36.04 6.24 -34.02
CA LEU A 5 34.59 6.41 -33.88
C LEU A 5 33.92 5.22 -33.18
N HIS A 6 34.35 3.98 -33.45
CA HIS A 6 33.81 2.79 -32.78
C HIS A 6 34.27 2.72 -31.32
N MET A 7 35.50 3.11 -31.01
CA MET A 7 36.00 3.17 -29.62
C MET A 7 35.27 4.24 -28.80
N LEU A 8 34.92 5.37 -29.43
CA LEU A 8 34.13 6.44 -28.81
C LEU A 8 32.66 6.04 -28.62
N LEU A 9 32.07 5.32 -29.60
CA LEU A 9 30.71 4.77 -29.49
C LEU A 9 30.61 3.68 -28.42
N LEU A 10 31.62 2.80 -28.32
CA LEU A 10 31.68 1.74 -27.30
C LEU A 10 31.91 2.32 -25.89
N GLY A 11 32.74 3.36 -25.77
CA GLY A 11 32.93 4.09 -24.52
C GLY A 11 31.68 4.85 -24.07
N ALA A 12 30.97 5.49 -25.00
CA ALA A 12 29.72 6.20 -24.73
C ALA A 12 28.59 5.26 -24.29
N THR A 13 28.50 4.05 -24.88
CA THR A 13 27.50 3.04 -24.45
C THR A 13 27.81 2.46 -23.07
N LEU A 14 29.09 2.29 -22.70
CA LEU A 14 29.47 1.85 -21.35
C LEU A 14 29.16 2.92 -20.28
N PHE A 15 29.32 4.21 -20.62
CA PHE A 15 29.10 5.32 -19.69
C PHE A 15 27.62 5.50 -19.32
N VAL A 16 26.70 5.23 -20.26
CA VAL A 16 25.24 5.32 -20.02
C VAL A 16 24.75 4.15 -19.16
N ALA A 17 25.41 2.99 -19.20
CA ALA A 17 25.07 1.82 -18.36
C ALA A 17 25.50 1.97 -16.88
N ALA A 18 26.40 2.91 -16.57
CA ALA A 18 26.93 3.13 -15.22
C ALA A 18 26.06 4.09 -14.37
N CYS A 19 25.09 4.78 -14.96
CA CYS A 19 24.07 5.52 -14.22
C CYS A 19 23.03 4.54 -13.65
N VAL A 20 23.45 3.64 -12.76
CA VAL A 20 22.51 2.97 -11.86
C VAL A 20 22.04 4.03 -10.88
N THR A 21 20.84 4.55 -11.13
CA THR A 21 20.10 5.35 -10.16
C THR A 21 19.82 4.44 -8.97
N VAL A 22 20.74 4.38 -8.00
CA VAL A 22 20.44 3.74 -6.71
C VAL A 22 19.21 4.46 -6.19
N ASN A 23 18.08 3.75 -6.17
CA ASN A 23 16.80 4.32 -5.77
C ASN A 23 16.81 4.52 -4.26
N ILE A 24 17.45 5.61 -3.82
CA ILE A 24 17.51 6.07 -2.42
C ILE A 24 16.14 6.67 -1.99
N TYR A 25 15.16 6.72 -2.90
CA TYR A 25 13.87 7.33 -2.66
C TYR A 25 12.84 6.32 -2.13
N PHE A 26 11.94 6.82 -1.27
CA PHE A 26 10.77 6.09 -0.77
C PHE A 26 9.97 5.47 -1.94
N PRO A 27 9.82 4.14 -2.03
CA PRO A 27 9.18 3.49 -3.16
C PRO A 27 7.66 3.59 -3.08
N ALA A 28 7.15 4.79 -3.36
CA ALA A 28 5.75 5.16 -3.16
C ALA A 28 4.75 4.19 -3.86
N PRO A 29 4.95 3.73 -5.10
CA PRO A 29 4.00 2.80 -5.74
C PRO A 29 3.89 1.45 -5.01
N ALA A 30 5.03 0.87 -4.62
CA ALA A 30 5.04 -0.40 -3.89
C ALA A 30 4.40 -0.25 -2.50
N MET A 31 4.68 0.87 -1.81
CA MET A 31 4.04 1.16 -0.53
C MET A 31 2.53 1.42 -0.67
N GLN A 32 2.08 2.05 -1.75
CA GLN A 32 0.65 2.25 -2.02
C GLN A 32 -0.08 0.91 -2.19
N GLU A 33 0.50 -0.03 -2.93
CA GLU A 33 -0.05 -1.38 -3.10
C GLU A 33 -0.09 -2.14 -1.78
N ALA A 34 1.02 -2.11 -1.02
CA ALA A 34 1.10 -2.75 0.28
C ALA A 34 0.11 -2.17 1.30
N ALA A 35 -0.03 -0.85 1.36
CA ALA A 35 -0.97 -0.17 2.24
C ALA A 35 -2.42 -0.52 1.88
N GLU A 36 -2.76 -0.56 0.58
CA GLU A 36 -4.09 -0.96 0.13
C GLU A 36 -4.43 -2.38 0.54
N ARG A 37 -3.53 -3.33 0.30
CA ARG A 37 -3.71 -4.73 0.71
C ARG A 37 -3.90 -4.86 2.22
N ILE A 38 -3.08 -4.19 3.02
CA ILE A 38 -3.17 -4.25 4.49
C ILE A 38 -4.48 -3.61 4.99
N VAL A 39 -4.86 -2.44 4.46
CA VAL A 39 -6.11 -1.77 4.86
C VAL A 39 -7.33 -2.62 4.52
N GLN A 40 -7.35 -3.23 3.33
CA GLN A 40 -8.42 -4.17 2.96
C GLN A 40 -8.42 -5.42 3.84
N GLU A 41 -7.25 -5.96 4.19
CA GLU A 41 -7.16 -7.13 5.06
C GLU A 41 -7.69 -6.86 6.47
N VAL A 42 -7.38 -5.71 7.06
CA VAL A 42 -7.74 -5.44 8.46
C VAL A 42 -9.12 -4.79 8.63
N TRP A 43 -9.62 -4.09 7.61
CA TRP A 43 -10.90 -3.35 7.66
C TRP A 43 -11.91 -3.77 6.58
N GLY A 44 -11.56 -4.69 5.69
CA GLY A 44 -12.45 -5.20 4.65
C GLY A 44 -13.68 -5.93 5.20
N ASP A 45 -14.58 -6.27 4.28
CA ASP A 45 -15.85 -6.93 4.59
C ASP A 45 -15.77 -8.48 4.51
N ASP A 46 -14.57 -9.05 4.37
CA ASP A 46 -14.40 -10.49 4.16
C ASP A 46 -14.35 -11.25 5.52
N PRO A 47 -15.35 -12.10 5.86
CA PRO A 47 -15.41 -12.84 7.11
C PRO A 47 -14.51 -14.10 7.13
N ALA A 48 -13.68 -14.29 6.10
CA ALA A 48 -12.70 -15.35 6.05
C ALA A 48 -11.31 -14.75 6.32
N GLY A 49 -10.85 -14.89 7.57
CA GLY A 49 -9.52 -14.46 8.01
C GLY A 49 -8.47 -14.64 6.93
N GLY A 50 -7.78 -13.54 6.64
CA GLY A 50 -6.81 -13.41 5.57
C GLY A 50 -5.88 -14.62 5.50
N LYS A 51 -6.17 -15.52 4.54
CA LYS A 51 -5.11 -16.28 3.91
C LYS A 51 -4.31 -15.24 3.15
N SER A 52 -3.27 -14.72 3.82
CA SER A 52 -2.16 -14.05 3.15
C SER A 52 -1.86 -14.87 1.90
N PRO A 53 -1.94 -14.31 0.68
CA PRO A 53 -1.29 -14.94 -0.43
C PRO A 53 0.19 -14.96 -0.06
N GLU A 54 0.70 -16.11 0.36
CA GLU A 54 2.12 -16.39 0.22
C GLU A 54 2.47 -16.02 -1.22
N GLN A 55 3.29 -14.99 -1.40
CA GLN A 55 3.96 -14.75 -2.67
C GLN A 55 4.84 -15.97 -2.92
N GLY A 56 4.28 -16.94 -3.64
CA GLY A 56 4.90 -18.21 -3.94
C GLY A 56 4.22 -18.87 -5.14
N ALA A 57 5.01 -19.06 -6.19
CA ALA A 57 4.74 -19.82 -7.41
C ALA A 57 3.92 -19.12 -8.52
N LYS A 58 4.66 -18.69 -9.55
CA LYS A 58 4.18 -18.53 -10.93
C LYS A 58 3.40 -19.77 -11.38
N PRO A 59 2.23 -19.65 -12.01
CA PRO A 59 1.66 -20.74 -12.77
C PRO A 59 2.31 -20.81 -14.16
N ASP A 60 3.00 -21.92 -14.44
CA ASP A 60 3.43 -22.28 -15.78
C ASP A 60 2.21 -22.46 -16.70
N ALA A 61 2.04 -21.55 -17.66
CA ALA A 61 1.04 -21.66 -18.70
C ALA A 61 1.56 -22.55 -19.85
N LYS A 62 0.94 -23.72 -20.05
CA LYS A 62 1.08 -24.53 -21.27
C LYS A 62 0.29 -23.86 -22.42
N PRO A 63 0.82 -23.73 -23.65
CA PRO A 63 0.08 -23.13 -24.75
C PRO A 63 -0.71 -24.19 -25.54
N GLY A 64 -2.01 -23.94 -25.71
CA GLY A 64 -2.88 -24.69 -26.60
C GLY A 64 -3.09 -23.97 -27.94
N SER A 65 -2.79 -24.71 -29.02
CA SER A 65 -3.56 -24.79 -30.28
C SER A 65 -3.57 -23.61 -31.26
N GLY A 66 -2.58 -23.61 -32.17
CA GLY A 66 -2.79 -23.84 -33.61
C GLY A 66 -3.35 -22.73 -34.52
N ALA A 67 -4.15 -21.78 -34.03
CA ALA A 67 -4.87 -20.84 -34.91
C ALA A 67 -4.30 -19.41 -34.98
N LEU A 68 -3.21 -19.13 -34.25
CA LEU A 68 -2.65 -17.78 -34.04
C LEU A 68 -1.31 -17.54 -34.75
N LEU A 69 -0.86 -18.46 -35.61
CA LEU A 69 0.50 -18.43 -36.17
C LEU A 69 0.69 -17.38 -37.27
N LEU A 70 -0.36 -16.94 -37.98
CA LEU A 70 -0.21 -16.00 -39.09
C LEU A 70 -0.29 -14.51 -38.71
N ARG A 71 -0.83 -14.18 -37.52
CA ARG A 71 -0.97 -12.78 -37.06
C ARG A 71 0.18 -12.30 -36.17
N ASN A 72 1.08 -13.20 -35.76
CA ASN A 72 2.16 -12.92 -34.81
C ASN A 72 3.52 -12.58 -35.44
N MET A 73 3.69 -12.70 -36.75
CA MET A 73 4.99 -12.46 -37.41
C MET A 73 5.30 -10.98 -37.66
N VAL A 74 4.29 -10.09 -37.66
CA VAL A 74 4.49 -8.65 -37.83
C VAL A 74 4.76 -7.93 -36.49
N VAL A 75 4.31 -8.49 -35.37
CA VAL A 75 4.48 -7.89 -34.02
C VAL A 75 5.77 -8.32 -33.33
N THR A 76 6.35 -9.47 -33.73
CA THR A 76 7.55 -10.03 -33.08
C THR A 76 8.86 -9.32 -33.46
N ALA A 77 8.96 -8.69 -34.63
CA ALA A 77 10.15 -7.93 -35.01
C ALA A 77 10.22 -6.55 -34.32
N ALA A 78 9.05 -5.94 -34.00
CA ALA A 78 9.00 -4.62 -33.37
C ALA A 78 9.29 -4.64 -31.86
N ASN A 79 9.16 -5.79 -31.19
CA ASN A 79 9.33 -5.91 -29.74
C ASN A 79 10.75 -6.33 -29.31
N TRP A 80 11.68 -6.54 -30.24
CA TRP A 80 13.06 -6.94 -29.93
C TRP A 80 14.00 -5.75 -29.65
N MET A 81 13.53 -4.53 -29.93
CA MET A 81 14.34 -3.30 -29.85
C MET A 81 13.89 -2.35 -28.74
N ILE A 82 12.87 -2.73 -27.97
CA ILE A 82 12.46 -2.03 -26.76
C ILE A 82 12.89 -2.92 -25.60
N PRO A 83 13.97 -2.57 -24.87
CA PRO A 83 14.18 -3.15 -23.56
C PRO A 83 12.89 -2.91 -22.79
N SER A 84 12.15 -3.97 -22.48
CA SER A 84 11.08 -3.87 -21.52
C SER A 84 11.75 -3.39 -20.25
N ALA A 85 11.58 -2.10 -19.94
CA ALA A 85 11.91 -1.54 -18.66
C ALA A 85 10.95 -2.20 -17.67
N ASN A 86 11.28 -3.44 -17.27
CA ASN A 86 10.72 -4.08 -16.11
C ASN A 86 11.20 -3.21 -14.96
N ALA A 87 10.39 -2.22 -14.59
CA ALA A 87 10.56 -1.53 -13.33
C ALA A 87 10.50 -2.63 -12.25
N GLN A 88 11.66 -3.06 -11.77
CA GLN A 88 11.74 -3.85 -10.54
C GLN A 88 11.13 -2.96 -9.46
N SER A 89 9.88 -3.21 -9.12
CA SER A 89 9.25 -2.62 -7.95
C SER A 89 10.13 -2.95 -6.75
N ALA A 90 10.47 -1.94 -5.96
CA ALA A 90 11.16 -2.18 -4.70
C ALA A 90 10.28 -3.08 -3.84
N ASP A 91 10.82 -4.19 -3.36
CA ASP A 91 10.11 -5.13 -2.52
C ASP A 91 9.98 -4.52 -1.10
N ILE A 92 8.76 -4.20 -0.68
CA ILE A 92 8.49 -3.65 0.66
C ILE A 92 8.11 -4.78 1.59
N ASN A 93 8.92 -5.00 2.63
CA ASN A 93 8.66 -6.01 3.63
C ASN A 93 7.51 -5.58 4.56
N VAL A 94 6.42 -6.34 4.52
CA VAL A 94 5.24 -6.17 5.39
C VAL A 94 4.83 -7.45 6.13
N SER A 95 5.70 -8.46 6.15
CA SER A 95 5.34 -9.82 6.58
C SER A 95 6.03 -10.28 7.87
N THR A 96 6.72 -9.36 8.56
CA THR A 96 7.39 -9.67 9.83
C THR A 96 6.38 -10.08 10.91
N ALA A 97 6.84 -10.82 11.92
CA ALA A 97 5.98 -11.22 13.05
C ALA A 97 5.41 -10.00 13.80
N ALA A 98 6.19 -8.93 13.95
CA ALA A 98 5.74 -7.68 14.58
C ALA A 98 4.61 -7.00 13.79
N ILE A 99 4.77 -6.89 12.46
CA ILE A 99 3.75 -6.31 11.58
C ILE A 99 2.47 -7.14 11.62
N ARG A 100 2.57 -8.48 11.53
CA ARG A 100 1.42 -9.38 11.65
C ARG A 100 0.68 -9.20 12.97
N ALA A 101 1.40 -9.19 14.10
CA ALA A 101 0.78 -9.00 15.41
C ALA A 101 0.05 -7.65 15.55
N VAL A 102 0.56 -6.57 14.91
CA VAL A 102 -0.14 -5.28 14.88
C VAL A 102 -1.40 -5.35 14.01
N LYS A 103 -1.30 -5.95 12.81
CA LYS A 103 -2.46 -6.14 11.91
C LYS A 103 -3.57 -6.94 12.58
N ASP A 104 -3.23 -8.01 13.30
CA ASP A 104 -4.21 -8.84 14.01
C ASP A 104 -5.00 -8.03 15.05
N ARG A 105 -4.32 -7.13 15.79
CA ARG A 105 -4.99 -6.26 16.77
C ARG A 105 -5.90 -5.23 16.10
N ILE A 106 -5.47 -4.65 14.98
CA ILE A 106 -6.30 -3.71 14.19
C ILE A 106 -7.53 -4.44 13.66
N HIS A 107 -7.35 -5.61 13.06
CA HIS A 107 -8.42 -6.43 12.53
C HIS A 107 -9.43 -6.81 13.61
N ALA A 108 -8.97 -7.32 14.76
CA ALA A 108 -9.85 -7.67 15.88
C ALA A 108 -10.67 -6.49 16.43
N ARG A 109 -10.17 -5.26 16.29
CA ARG A 109 -10.86 -4.04 16.75
C ARG A 109 -11.81 -3.47 15.71
N ALA A 110 -11.64 -3.79 14.43
CA ALA A 110 -12.40 -3.20 13.33
C ALA A 110 -13.92 -3.32 13.56
N ASP A 111 -14.39 -4.49 14.00
CA ASP A 111 -15.81 -4.75 14.28
C ASP A 111 -16.36 -3.94 15.46
N GLN A 112 -15.52 -3.62 16.44
CA GLN A 112 -15.92 -2.79 17.58
C GLN A 112 -16.04 -1.30 17.19
N LEU A 113 -15.24 -0.85 16.23
CA LEU A 113 -15.25 0.53 15.74
C LEU A 113 -16.37 0.78 14.72
N ARG A 114 -16.72 -0.26 13.94
CA ARG A 114 -17.65 -0.17 12.80
C ARG A 114 -19.01 0.46 13.15
N PRO A 115 -19.71 0.10 14.24
CA PRO A 115 -20.98 0.74 14.61
C PRO A 115 -20.85 2.25 14.88
N TYR A 116 -19.70 2.69 15.39
CA TYR A 116 -19.46 4.11 15.70
C TYR A 116 -19.06 4.91 14.45
N LEU A 117 -18.38 4.28 13.49
CA LEU A 117 -18.11 4.84 12.17
C LEU A 117 -19.40 4.97 11.35
N ASP A 118 -20.23 3.91 11.32
CA ASP A 118 -21.50 3.86 10.60
C ASP A 118 -22.48 4.95 11.09
N ARG A 119 -22.49 5.22 12.41
CA ARG A 119 -23.29 6.29 13.03
C ARG A 119 -22.65 7.69 12.92
N GLY A 120 -21.40 7.78 12.46
CA GLY A 120 -20.65 9.05 12.41
C GLY A 120 -20.24 9.62 13.77
N VAL A 121 -20.26 8.80 14.82
CA VAL A 121 -19.72 9.14 16.15
C VAL A 121 -18.20 9.25 16.06
N VAL A 122 -17.57 8.33 15.32
CA VAL A 122 -16.14 8.36 14.99
C VAL A 122 -15.96 8.82 13.54
N GLY A 123 -14.92 9.62 13.31
CA GLY A 123 -14.52 10.04 11.97
C GLY A 123 -13.03 9.76 11.71
N ILE A 124 -12.65 9.76 10.44
CA ILE A 124 -11.26 9.60 10.00
C ILE A 124 -10.68 10.98 9.68
N LEU A 125 -9.62 11.39 10.36
CA LEU A 125 -8.90 12.64 10.12
C LEU A 125 -8.10 12.61 8.81
N ALA A 126 -7.63 13.77 8.36
CA ALA A 126 -6.86 13.89 7.11
C ALA A 126 -5.55 13.09 7.13
N ASN A 127 -4.95 12.96 8.32
CA ASN A 127 -3.74 12.18 8.61
C ASN A 127 -3.99 10.67 8.79
N GLY A 128 -5.24 10.22 8.59
CA GLY A 128 -5.63 8.82 8.71
C GLY A 128 -5.90 8.34 10.13
N ASP A 129 -5.80 9.18 11.17
CA ASP A 129 -6.16 8.77 12.52
C ASP A 129 -7.68 8.80 12.73
N LEU A 130 -8.16 8.06 13.71
CA LEU A 130 -9.54 8.17 14.18
C LEU A 130 -9.70 9.27 15.22
N VAL A 131 -10.88 9.88 15.24
CA VAL A 131 -11.27 10.85 16.24
C VAL A 131 -12.72 10.64 16.65
N LEU A 132 -13.03 10.93 17.93
CA LEU A 132 -14.41 11.07 18.38
C LEU A 132 -14.99 12.37 17.82
N ARG A 133 -15.73 12.25 16.72
CA ARG A 133 -16.24 13.38 15.95
C ARG A 133 -17.50 13.97 16.57
N ASP A 134 -18.43 13.12 17.00
CA ASP A 134 -19.72 13.54 17.54
C ASP A 134 -19.96 12.91 18.93
N PRO A 135 -19.28 13.41 19.97
CA PRO A 135 -19.43 12.92 21.34
C PRO A 135 -20.82 13.16 21.94
N GLY A 136 -21.63 14.04 21.33
CA GLY A 136 -22.96 14.44 21.82
C GLY A 136 -24.06 13.43 21.51
N SER A 137 -23.85 12.55 20.53
CA SER A 137 -24.84 11.54 20.10
C SER A 137 -24.74 10.18 20.81
N ILE A 138 -23.90 10.09 21.85
CA ILE A 138 -23.70 8.88 22.66
C ILE A 138 -23.73 9.20 24.16
N SER A 139 -24.03 8.18 24.98
CA SER A 139 -23.99 8.30 26.43
C SER A 139 -22.56 8.51 26.97
N LEU A 140 -22.42 9.03 28.20
CA LEU A 140 -21.11 9.17 28.86
C LEU A 140 -20.37 7.82 29.00
N ARG A 141 -21.10 6.73 29.26
CA ARG A 141 -20.53 5.38 29.33
C ARG A 141 -19.96 4.97 27.98
N GLU A 142 -20.74 5.09 26.91
CA GLU A 142 -20.29 4.79 25.55
C GLU A 142 -19.09 5.65 25.15
N ARG A 143 -19.07 6.93 25.53
CA ARG A 143 -17.95 7.84 25.24
C ARG A 143 -16.62 7.27 25.71
N SER A 144 -16.55 6.84 26.97
CA SER A 144 -15.31 6.26 27.54
C SER A 144 -14.85 5.00 26.79
N ILE A 145 -15.78 4.22 26.25
CA ILE A 145 -15.50 3.02 25.46
C ILE A 145 -14.93 3.43 24.10
N VAL A 146 -15.60 4.36 23.39
CA VAL A 146 -15.19 4.82 22.06
C VAL A 146 -13.84 5.53 22.11
N GLU A 147 -13.59 6.39 23.10
CA GLU A 147 -12.30 7.07 23.28
C GLU A 147 -11.15 6.06 23.45
N ARG A 148 -11.37 4.98 24.22
CA ARG A 148 -10.39 3.90 24.36
C ARG A 148 -10.16 3.16 23.05
N LEU A 149 -11.22 2.83 22.30
CA LEU A 149 -11.09 2.16 21.00
C LEU A 149 -10.31 3.03 20.01
N VAL A 150 -10.64 4.31 19.92
CA VAL A 150 -9.93 5.29 19.07
C VAL A 150 -8.46 5.41 19.47
N ALA A 151 -8.15 5.51 20.77
CA ALA A 151 -6.77 5.61 21.25
C ALA A 151 -5.95 4.35 20.91
N LEU A 152 -6.50 3.16 21.15
CA LEU A 152 -5.84 1.89 20.85
C LEU A 152 -5.62 1.71 19.34
N GLU A 153 -6.61 2.08 18.52
CA GLU A 153 -6.50 2.02 17.06
C GLU A 153 -5.39 2.94 16.54
N ASN A 154 -5.35 4.19 16.99
CA ASN A 154 -4.33 5.14 16.57
C ASN A 154 -2.93 4.73 17.05
N GLN A 155 -2.83 4.13 18.25
CA GLN A 155 -1.58 3.56 18.74
C GLN A 155 -1.09 2.42 17.85
N ASP A 156 -1.96 1.49 17.45
CA ASP A 156 -1.60 0.38 16.58
C ASP A 156 -1.27 0.86 15.15
N ARG A 157 -1.96 1.87 14.61
CA ARG A 157 -1.59 2.49 13.32
C ARG A 157 -0.18 3.09 13.36
N ALA A 158 0.11 3.87 14.41
CA ALA A 158 1.45 4.43 14.60
C ALA A 158 2.52 3.34 14.74
N ALA A 159 2.22 2.26 15.47
CA ALA A 159 3.10 1.10 15.56
C ALA A 159 3.31 0.44 14.20
N LEU A 160 2.24 0.19 13.43
CA LEU A 160 2.31 -0.42 12.10
C LEU A 160 3.28 0.34 11.19
N TYR A 161 3.17 1.67 11.12
CA TYR A 161 4.02 2.48 10.26
C TYR A 161 5.49 2.41 10.70
N ARG A 162 5.74 2.42 12.01
CA ARG A 162 7.08 2.27 12.58
C ARG A 162 7.67 0.89 12.28
N GLU A 163 6.91 -0.19 12.48
CA GLU A 163 7.38 -1.55 12.23
C GLU A 163 7.67 -1.78 10.74
N ILE A 164 6.85 -1.24 9.83
CA ILE A 164 7.12 -1.28 8.37
C ILE A 164 8.40 -0.51 8.07
N ALA A 165 8.56 0.70 8.60
CA ALA A 165 9.77 1.52 8.40
C ALA A 165 11.05 0.76 8.86
N GLN A 166 11.00 0.16 10.05
CA GLN A 166 12.10 -0.61 10.62
C GLN A 166 12.40 -1.90 9.82
N ALA A 167 11.36 -2.65 9.43
CA ALA A 167 11.51 -3.88 8.65
C ALA A 167 12.14 -3.65 7.27
N ASN A 168 12.05 -2.43 6.75
CA ASN A 168 12.63 -2.02 5.47
C ASN A 168 13.96 -1.26 5.65
N GLY A 169 14.50 -1.15 6.87
CA GLY A 169 15.78 -0.48 7.13
C GLY A 169 15.75 1.05 7.00
N HIS A 170 14.55 1.65 6.94
CA HIS A 170 14.35 3.09 6.75
C HIS A 170 13.40 3.67 7.82
N PRO A 171 13.83 3.83 9.08
CA PRO A 171 13.02 4.44 10.14
C PRO A 171 12.51 5.85 9.79
N ASP A 172 13.25 6.57 8.95
CA ASP A 172 12.90 7.89 8.42
C ASP A 172 11.64 7.88 7.53
N TRP A 173 11.28 6.73 6.94
CA TRP A 173 10.09 6.62 6.08
C TRP A 173 8.78 6.63 6.86
N GLN A 174 8.79 6.56 8.19
CA GLN A 174 7.57 6.45 8.99
C GLN A 174 6.53 7.54 8.66
N GLY A 175 6.97 8.78 8.41
CA GLY A 175 6.09 9.87 7.99
C GLY A 175 5.44 9.63 6.63
N SER A 176 6.25 9.30 5.61
CA SER A 176 5.75 9.01 4.26
C SER A 176 4.84 7.78 4.22
N ILE A 177 5.14 6.75 5.01
CA ILE A 177 4.29 5.57 5.18
C ILE A 177 2.93 6.01 5.75
N ARG A 178 2.93 6.82 6.82
CA ARG A 178 1.69 7.35 7.40
C ARG A 178 0.85 8.09 6.36
N ASP A 179 1.46 8.94 5.52
CA ASP A 179 0.74 9.71 4.51
C ASP A 179 0.08 8.81 3.46
N VAL A 180 0.78 7.76 3.03
CA VAL A 180 0.22 6.74 2.11
C VAL A 180 -0.95 6.02 2.76
N PHE A 181 -0.79 5.53 4.00
CA PHE A 181 -1.87 4.86 4.72
C PHE A 181 -3.06 5.78 4.99
N ALA A 182 -2.83 7.06 5.30
CA ALA A 182 -3.88 8.04 5.52
C ALA A 182 -4.83 8.16 4.33
N GLN A 183 -4.29 8.12 3.11
CA GLN A 183 -5.08 8.10 1.88
C GLN A 183 -5.88 6.80 1.76
N LYS A 184 -5.26 5.64 2.07
CA LYS A 184 -5.93 4.33 2.00
C LYS A 184 -7.03 4.18 3.04
N TRP A 185 -6.83 4.61 4.29
CA TRP A 185 -7.87 4.60 5.33
C TRP A 185 -9.08 5.45 4.96
N ARG A 186 -8.86 6.66 4.44
CA ARG A 186 -9.95 7.54 3.96
C ARG A 186 -10.60 7.00 2.67
N GLY A 187 -9.84 6.31 1.83
CA GLY A 187 -10.33 5.65 0.61
C GLY A 187 -11.23 4.45 0.90
N GLN A 188 -10.88 3.65 1.91
CA GLN A 188 -11.62 2.47 2.36
C GLN A 188 -12.92 2.82 3.11
N ALA A 189 -13.11 4.08 3.48
CA ALA A 189 -14.28 4.51 4.21
C ALA A 189 -15.58 4.22 3.44
N ARG A 190 -16.48 3.46 4.07
CA ARG A 190 -17.76 3.02 3.49
C ARG A 190 -18.72 4.21 3.34
N GLY A 191 -19.71 4.05 2.47
CA GLY A 191 -20.78 5.05 2.31
C GLY A 191 -21.43 5.38 3.66
N GLY A 192 -21.59 6.66 3.94
CA GLY A 192 -22.12 7.19 5.20
C GLY A 192 -21.07 7.51 6.26
N TRP A 193 -19.81 7.05 6.12
CA TRP A 193 -18.73 7.37 7.04
C TRP A 193 -18.24 8.80 6.86
N TRP A 194 -17.72 9.39 7.94
CA TRP A 194 -17.19 10.75 7.94
C TRP A 194 -15.67 10.76 7.83
N VAL A 195 -15.15 11.45 6.83
CA VAL A 195 -13.72 11.64 6.59
C VAL A 195 -13.40 13.12 6.53
N GLN A 196 -12.25 13.52 7.06
CA GLN A 196 -11.77 14.88 6.96
C GLN A 196 -10.97 15.05 5.67
N GLN A 197 -11.28 16.11 4.93
CA GLN A 197 -10.60 16.52 3.72
C GLN A 197 -10.49 18.05 3.73
N ASP A 198 -9.27 18.58 3.59
CA ASP A 198 -8.99 20.02 3.56
C ASP A 198 -9.59 20.79 4.76
N GLY A 199 -9.53 20.16 5.94
CA GLY A 199 -10.10 20.70 7.19
C GLY A 199 -11.61 20.56 7.33
N MET A 200 -12.31 20.16 6.28
CA MET A 200 -13.77 19.96 6.26
C MET A 200 -14.15 18.49 6.46
N TRP A 201 -15.32 18.26 7.04
CA TRP A 201 -15.90 16.92 7.15
C TRP A 201 -16.74 16.58 5.92
N LEU A 202 -16.32 15.55 5.20
CA LEU A 202 -17.05 14.95 4.09
C LEU A 202 -17.71 13.65 4.56
N ARG A 203 -18.98 13.45 4.23
CA ARG A 203 -19.64 12.15 4.35
C ARG A 203 -19.47 11.40 3.03
N LYS A 204 -18.85 10.22 3.09
CA LYS A 204 -18.65 9.33 1.94
C LYS A 204 -19.96 8.81 1.36
#